data_AF-A0A1Y5LR12-F1
#
_entry.id   AF-A0A1Y5LR12-F1
#
_cell.length_a   1.000
_cell.length_b   1.000
_cell.length_c   1.000
_cell.angle_alpha   90.00
_cell.angle_beta   90.00
_cell.angle_gamma   90.00
#
_symmetry.space_group_name_H-M   'P 1'
#
loop_
_entity.id
_entity.type
_entity.pdbx_description
1 polymer ?
#
loop_
_entity_poly.entity_id
_entity_poly.type
_entity_poly.pdbx_seq_one_letter_code
_entity_poly.pdbx_strand_id
1 'polypeptide(L)' 'MRRTAHVIDTCHGTLIVHTLYGAECTDESCVELSEVRHALIIDCDEFGDCACSAEFAEQLRHAS' A
#
# COMPACT_ATOMS: atom_id res chain seq x y z
N MET A 1 -21.07 13.41 28.93
CA MET A 1 -20.02 13.90 28.01
C MET A 1 -19.61 12.72 27.14
N ARG A 2 -20.04 12.72 25.88
CA ARG A 2 -19.84 11.59 24.94
C ARG A 2 -18.37 11.56 24.52
N ARG A 3 -17.67 10.46 24.81
CA ARG A 3 -16.32 10.19 24.32
C ARG A 3 -16.47 9.65 22.90
N THR A 4 -16.09 10.43 21.90
CA THR A 4 -16.17 10.06 20.47
C THR A 4 -15.13 8.97 20.19
N ALA A 5 -15.55 7.71 20.23
CA ALA A 5 -14.67 6.53 20.20
C ALA A 5 -14.45 5.96 18.79
N HIS A 6 -14.12 6.79 17.77
CA HIS A 6 -14.11 6.26 16.39
C HIS A 6 -13.04 6.81 15.43
N VAL A 7 -11.98 7.46 15.92
CA VAL A 7 -10.93 8.05 15.04
C VAL A 7 -9.52 7.52 15.33
N ILE A 8 -9.32 6.63 16.31
CA ILE A 8 -7.97 6.22 16.76
C ILE A 8 -7.54 4.83 16.25
N ASP A 9 -8.41 4.08 15.57
CA ASP A 9 -8.14 2.68 15.15
C ASP A 9 -7.84 2.49 13.64
N THR A 10 -7.65 3.59 12.92
CA THR A 10 -7.26 3.58 11.50
C THR A 10 -5.81 4.04 11.42
N CYS A 11 -4.95 3.28 10.74
CA CYS A 11 -3.61 3.72 10.44
C CYS A 11 -3.67 5.01 9.63
N HIS A 12 -2.83 5.99 9.98
CA HIS A 12 -2.76 7.28 9.28
C HIS A 12 -1.76 7.26 8.12
N GLY A 13 -0.95 6.20 8.02
CA GLY A 13 -0.08 5.97 6.88
C GLY A 13 -0.87 5.68 5.60
N THR A 14 -0.20 5.84 4.47
CA THR A 14 -0.73 5.46 3.17
C THR A 14 -0.38 4.01 2.92
N LEU A 15 -1.37 3.18 2.60
CA LEU A 15 -1.13 1.82 2.16
C LEU A 15 -0.81 1.82 0.67
N ILE A 16 0.41 1.43 0.32
CA ILE A 16 0.86 1.22 -1.04
C ILE A 16 0.64 -0.26 -1.39
N VAL A 17 -0.21 -0.53 -2.37
CA VAL A 17 -0.48 -1.89 -2.84
C VAL A 17 0.45 -2.18 -4.02
N HIS A 18 1.39 -3.10 -3.80
CA HIS A 18 2.34 -3.49 -4.83
C HIS A 18 1.75 -4.54 -5.78
N THR A 19 1.99 -4.38 -7.08
CA THR A 19 1.53 -5.36 -8.09
C THR A 19 2.28 -6.69 -8.00
N LEU A 20 3.56 -6.66 -7.61
CA LEU A 20 4.42 -7.83 -7.53
C LEU A 20 4.75 -8.27 -6.09
N TYR A 21 4.57 -7.38 -5.11
CA TYR A 21 4.95 -7.59 -3.73
C TYR A 21 3.73 -7.51 -2.79
N GLY A 22 3.94 -7.82 -1.51
CA GLY A 22 2.94 -7.51 -0.49
C GLY A 22 2.72 -6.00 -0.37
N ALA A 23 1.58 -5.60 0.19
CA ALA A 23 1.32 -4.19 0.49
C ALA A 23 2.36 -3.64 1.49
N GLU A 24 2.60 -2.33 1.42
CA GLU A 24 3.48 -1.61 2.32
C GLU A 24 2.73 -0.41 2.90
N CYS A 25 2.93 -0.10 4.18
CA CYS A 25 2.45 1.15 4.74
C CYS A 25 3.61 2.14 4.84
N THR A 26 3.37 3.41 4.48
CA THR A 26 4.37 4.47 4.68
C THR A 26 4.69 4.74 6.16
N ASP A 27 3.86 4.23 7.08
CA ASP A 27 4.15 4.21 8.51
C ASP A 27 4.89 2.91 8.87
N GLU A 28 6.18 3.03 9.19
CA GLU A 28 7.06 1.92 9.57
C GLU A 28 6.64 1.19 10.85
N SER A 29 5.78 1.81 11.67
CA SER A 29 5.22 1.20 12.88
C SER A 29 3.91 0.43 12.62
N CYS A 30 3.35 0.54 11.41
CA CYS A 30 2.16 -0.20 11.03
C CYS A 30 2.47 -1.68 10.83
N VAL A 31 1.83 -2.54 11.63
CA VAL A 31 1.99 -4.00 11.56
C VAL A 31 0.80 -4.72 10.91
N GLU A 32 -0.27 -3.99 10.62
CA GLU A 32 -1.51 -4.55 10.08
C GLU A 32 -1.80 -3.85 8.74
N LEU A 33 -1.50 -4.55 7.65
CA LEU A 33 -1.50 -4.01 6.29
C LEU A 33 -2.83 -4.22 5.54
N SER A 34 -3.91 -4.49 6.26
CA SER A 34 -5.23 -4.64 5.67
C SER A 34 -5.75 -3.30 5.15
N GLU A 35 -6.32 -3.32 3.95
CA GLU A 35 -6.96 -2.17 3.31
C GLU A 35 -8.03 -1.51 4.20
N VAL A 36 -8.80 -2.29 4.96
CA VAL A 36 -9.86 -1.74 5.84
C VAL A 36 -9.31 -0.92 7.02
N ARG A 37 -8.01 -1.03 7.32
CA ARG A 37 -7.32 -0.29 8.38
C ARG A 37 -6.74 1.02 7.90
N HIS A 38 -6.75 1.30 6.59
CA HIS A 38 -6.10 2.47 6.00
C HIS A 38 -7.12 3.38 5.33
N ALA A 39 -7.03 4.67 5.62
CA ALA A 39 -7.91 5.67 5.01
C ALA A 39 -7.50 6.01 3.56
N LEU A 40 -6.22 5.85 3.24
CA LEU A 40 -5.66 6.12 1.93
C LEU A 40 -4.91 4.89 1.43
N ILE A 41 -5.33 4.41 0.28
CA ILE A 41 -4.76 3.25 -0.41
C ILE A 41 -4.37 3.72 -1.81
N ILE A 42 -3.16 3.41 -2.25
CA ILE A 42 -2.63 3.78 -3.56
C ILE A 42 -1.97 2.56 -4.19
N ASP A 43 -2.32 2.26 -5.43
CA ASP A 43 -1.64 1.24 -6.21
C ASP A 43 -0.25 1.71 -6.65
N CYS A 44 0.75 0.83 -6.55
CA CYS A 44 2.14 1.23 -6.79
C CYS A 44 2.41 1.67 -8.25
N ASP A 45 1.54 1.28 -9.18
CA ASP A 45 1.62 1.63 -10.60
C ASP A 45 1.43 3.15 -10.84
N GLU A 46 0.65 3.82 -9.98
CA GLU A 46 0.38 5.25 -10.06
C GLU A 46 1.65 6.11 -9.90
N PHE A 47 2.70 5.59 -9.26
CA PHE A 47 3.95 6.33 -9.03
C PHE A 47 4.93 6.30 -10.22
N GLY A 48 4.79 5.37 -11.16
CA GLY A 48 5.66 5.22 -12.34
C GLY A 48 7.12 4.80 -12.07
N ASP A 49 7.68 5.09 -10.89
CA ASP A 49 9.05 4.74 -10.48
C ASP A 49 9.10 3.63 -9.41
N CYS A 50 8.06 2.79 -9.35
CA CYS A 50 8.07 1.63 -8.47
C CYS A 50 8.89 0.49 -9.08
N ALA A 51 9.67 -0.22 -8.27
CA ALA A 51 10.40 -1.43 -8.69
C ALA A 51 9.49 -2.47 -9.38
N CYS A 52 8.23 -2.56 -8.95
CA CYS A 52 7.21 -3.39 -9.59
C CYS A 52 7.10 -3.17 -11.10
N SER A 53 7.18 -1.92 -11.56
CA SER A 53 7.02 -1.58 -12.97
C SER A 53 8.22 -2.09 -13.80
N ALA A 54 9.43 -1.88 -13.30
CA ALA A 54 10.65 -2.34 -13.96
C ALA A 54 10.71 -3.86 -14.10
N GLU A 55 10.34 -4.58 -13.03
CA GLU A 55 10.33 -6.04 -13.00
C GLU A 55 9.20 -6.63 -13.84
N PHE A 56 8.01 -6.02 -13.82
CA PHE A 56 6.91 -6.47 -14.67
C PHE A 56 7.27 -6.37 -16.16
N ALA A 57 7.90 -5.27 -16.56
CA ALA A 57 8.41 -5.11 -17.92
C ALA A 57 9.47 -6.17 -18.27
N GLU A 58 10.29 -6.59 -17.31
CA GLU A 58 11.26 -7.66 -17.51
C GLU A 58 10.61 -9.03 -17.70
N GLN A 59 9.61 -9.36 -16.89
CA GLN A 59 8.86 -10.62 -17.04
C GLN A 59 8.19 -10.73 -18.41
N LEU A 60 7.61 -9.63 -18.91
CA LEU A 60 7.03 -9.58 -20.26
C LEU A 60 8.06 -9.85 -21.36
N ARG A 61 9.27 -9.29 -21.24
CA ARG A 61 10.37 -9.54 -22.19
C ARG A 61 10.81 -11.00 -22.22
N HIS A 62 10.71 -11.72 -21.11
CA HIS A 62 11.09 -13.14 -21.03
C HIS A 62 9.97 -14.08 -21.47
N ALA A 63 8.72 -13.61 -21.54
CA ALA A 63 7.56 -14.41 -21.93
C ALA A 63 7.33 -14.46 -23.46
N SER A 64 8.10 -13.70 -24.25
CA SER A 64 8.07 -13.66 -25.72
C SER A 64 9.12 -14.57 -26.35
#